data_AF-A0A1I3U7Q1-F1
#
_entry.id   AF-A0A1I3U7Q1-F1
#
_cell.length_a   1.000
_cell.length_b   1.000
_cell.length_c   1.000
_cell.angle_alpha   90.00
_cell.angle_beta   90.00
_cell.angle_gamma   90.00
#
_symmetry.space_group_name_H-M   'P 1'
#
loop_
_entity.id
_entity.type
_entity.pdbx_description
1 polymer ?
#
loop_
_entity_poly.entity_id
_entity_poly.type
_entity_poly.pdbx_seq_one_letter_code
_entity_poly.pdbx_strand_id
1 'polypeptide(L)' 'MNFATRRVFRRVRCPVCGERRTEMRVFGTPREDEQGVPKPRRRLREELRAQARAWHPEAVCDRCGRRPR' A
#
# COMPACT_ATOMS: atom_id res chain seq x y z
N MET A 1 -2.98 10.16 -19.21
CA MET A 1 -3.51 10.19 -17.84
C MET A 1 -2.40 10.44 -16.84
N ASN A 2 -2.51 11.52 -16.06
CA ASN A 2 -1.52 11.92 -15.07
C ASN A 2 -1.91 11.38 -13.69
N PHE A 3 -0.99 10.72 -12.97
CA PHE A 3 -1.28 10.09 -11.68
C PHE A 3 -0.54 10.76 -10.54
N ALA A 4 -1.21 10.89 -9.39
CA ALA A 4 -0.57 11.16 -8.12
C ALA A 4 -0.22 9.83 -7.45
N THR A 5 1.02 9.70 -6.97
CA THR A 5 1.49 8.46 -6.36
C THR A 5 1.98 8.67 -4.93
N ARG A 6 1.95 7.61 -4.14
CA ARG A 6 2.53 7.55 -2.80
C ARG A 6 3.20 6.21 -2.57
N ARG A 7 4.49 6.23 -2.24
CA ARG A 7 5.21 5.04 -1.77
C ARG A 7 5.02 4.88 -0.26
N VAL A 8 4.73 3.67 0.19
CA VAL A 8 4.53 3.36 1.61
C VAL A 8 5.34 2.11 1.95
N PHE A 9 5.99 2.18 3.10
CA PHE A 9 6.77 1.08 3.65
C PHE A 9 6.11 0.64 4.95
N ARG A 10 6.03 -0.66 5.19
CA ARG A 10 5.59 -1.23 6.46
C ARG A 10 6.58 -2.29 6.90
N ARG A 11 7.00 -2.21 8.16
CA ARG A 11 7.81 -3.24 8.80
C ARG A 11 6.87 -4.33 9.32
N VAL A 12 7.16 -5.57 8.98
CA VAL A 12 6.39 -6.73 9.38
C VAL A 12 7.31 -7.69 10.10
N ARG A 13 6.83 -8.25 11.20
CA ARG A 13 7.50 -9.32 11.92
C ARG A 13 6.69 -10.58 11.76
N CYS A 14 7.32 -11.65 11.30
CA CYS A 14 6.69 -12.96 11.23
C CYS A 14 6.32 -13.42 12.64
N PRO A 15 5.05 -13.74 12.92
CA PRO A 15 4.64 -14.20 14.25
C PRO A 15 5.15 -15.62 14.56
N VAL A 16 5.56 -16.39 13.54
CA VAL A 16 6.02 -17.77 13.68
C VAL A 16 7.51 -17.86 14.00
N CYS A 17 8.36 -17.24 13.16
CA CYS A 17 9.82 -17.35 13.29
C CYS A 17 10.49 -16.06 13.76
N GLY A 18 9.75 -14.96 13.94
CA GLY A 18 10.30 -13.68 14.38
C GLY A 18 11.04 -12.88 13.31
N GLU A 19 11.17 -13.39 12.08
CA GLU A 19 11.82 -12.74 10.94
C GLU A 19 11.24 -11.34 10.70
N ARG A 20 12.11 -10.36 10.39
CA ARG A 20 11.71 -8.96 10.18
C ARG A 20 11.90 -8.61 8.71
N ARG A 21 10.83 -8.15 8.06
CA ARG A 21 10.88 -7.67 6.66
C ARG A 21 10.29 -6.28 6.53
N THR A 22 10.71 -5.57 5.49
CA THR A 22 10.11 -4.30 5.09
C THR A 22 9.37 -4.50 3.79
N GLU A 23 8.05 -4.37 3.83
CA GLU A 23 7.17 -4.45 2.66
C GLU A 23 7.00 -3.05 2.08
N MET A 24 7.03 -2.94 0.76
CA MET A 24 6.87 -1.67 0.04
C MET A 24 5.75 -1.79 -0.97
N ARG A 25 4.86 -0.80 -0.98
CA ARG A 25 3.81 -0.69 -1.98
C ARG A 25 3.66 0.75 -2.47
N VAL A 26 3.36 0.88 -3.76
CA VAL A 26 3.06 2.15 -4.40
C VAL A 26 1.55 2.24 -4.62
N PHE A 27 0.95 3.30 -4.11
CA PHE A 27 -0.45 3.65 -4.35
C PHE A 27 -0.53 4.74 -5.40
N GLY A 28 -1.57 4.66 -6.23
CA GLY A 28 -1.83 5.62 -7.30
C GLY A 28 -3.28 6.06 -7.27
N THR A 29 -3.51 7.32 -7.62
CA THR A 29 -4.84 7.81 -7.95
C THR A 29 -4.73 8.76 -9.15
N PRO A 30 -5.69 8.75 -10.10
CA PRO A 30 -5.74 9.73 -11.17
C PRO A 30 -5.69 11.15 -10.62
N ARG A 31 -5.10 12.09 -11.35
CA ARG A 31 -5.14 13.53 -10.98
C ARG A 31 -6.44 14.20 -11.37
N GLU A 32 -7.18 13.61 -12.29
CA GLU A 32 -8.47 14.10 -12.78
C GLU A 32 -9.60 13.21 -12.25
N ASP A 33 -10.81 13.76 -12.17
CA ASP A 33 -12.02 12.98 -11.93
C ASP A 33 -12.58 12.39 -13.23
N GLU A 34 -13.76 11.77 -13.14
CA GLU A 34 -14.40 11.08 -14.26
C GLU A 34 -14.82 12.03 -15.39
N GLN A 35 -14.96 13.33 -15.09
CA GLN A 35 -15.26 14.39 -16.05
C GLN A 35 -13.99 15.03 -16.63
N GLY A 36 -12.80 14.58 -16.22
CA GLY A 36 -11.51 15.14 -16.65
C GLY A 36 -11.10 16.40 -15.90
N VAL A 37 -11.77 16.76 -14.80
CA VAL A 37 -11.45 17.96 -14.02
C VAL A 37 -10.33 17.65 -13.01
N PRO A 38 -9.28 18.49 -12.89
CA PRO A 38 -8.22 18.28 -11.92
C PRO A 38 -8.73 18.24 -10.47
N LYS A 39 -8.45 17.14 -9.77
CA LYS A 39 -8.79 16.97 -8.36
C LYS A 39 -7.93 17.88 -7.47
N PRO A 40 -8.50 18.46 -6.40
CA PRO A 40 -7.75 19.20 -5.41
C PRO A 40 -6.64 18.35 -4.76
N ARG A 41 -5.48 18.97 -4.46
CA ARG A 41 -4.34 18.31 -3.80
C ARG A 41 -4.73 17.60 -2.50
N ARG A 42 -5.67 18.17 -1.73
CA ARG A 42 -6.19 17.58 -0.49
C ARG A 42 -6.87 16.23 -0.75
N ARG A 43 -7.77 16.18 -1.74
CA ARG A 43 -8.50 14.97 -2.15
C ARG A 43 -7.54 13.86 -2.60
N LEU A 44 -6.56 14.19 -3.43
CA LEU A 44 -5.52 13.23 -3.86
C LEU A 44 -4.76 12.63 -2.68
N ARG A 45 -4.40 13.45 -1.68
CA ARG A 45 -3.70 13.00 -0.47
C ARG A 45 -4.59 12.11 0.39
N GLU A 46 -5.87 12.43 0.52
CA GLU A 46 -6.84 11.64 1.30
C GLU A 46 -7.07 10.27 0.66
N GLU A 47 -7.27 10.21 -0.65
CA GLU A 47 -7.41 8.94 -1.41
C GLU A 47 -6.17 8.05 -1.24
N LEU A 48 -4.97 8.61 -1.46
CA LEU A 48 -3.72 7.86 -1.28
C LEU A 48 -3.49 7.41 0.17
N ARG A 49 -3.95 8.19 1.15
CA ARG A 49 -3.92 7.81 2.57
C ARG A 49 -4.90 6.68 2.86
N ALA A 50 -6.10 6.73 2.30
CA ALA A 50 -7.12 5.70 2.48
C ALA A 50 -6.61 4.35 1.92
N GLN A 51 -6.08 4.34 0.69
CA GLN A 51 -5.48 3.14 0.10
C GLN A 51 -4.32 2.60 0.95
N ALA A 52 -3.43 3.48 1.42
CA ALA A 52 -2.31 3.09 2.27
C ALA A 52 -2.73 2.56 3.64
N ARG A 53 -3.85 3.05 4.20
CA ARG A 53 -4.42 2.55 5.46
C ARG A 53 -5.03 1.17 5.28
N ALA A 54 -5.80 0.99 4.21
CA ALA A 54 -6.44 -0.29 3.88
C ALA A 54 -5.43 -1.40 3.54
N TRP A 55 -4.21 -1.06 3.13
CA TRP A 55 -3.18 -2.05 2.87
C TRP A 55 -2.58 -2.60 4.16
N HIS A 56 -2.76 -3.90 4.36
CA HIS A 56 -2.10 -4.68 5.39
C HIS A 56 -1.25 -5.78 4.73
N PRO A 57 0.09 -5.76 4.85
CA PRO A 57 0.94 -6.81 4.32
C PRO A 57 0.74 -8.12 5.07
N GLU A 58 0.99 -9.24 4.40
CA GLU A 58 0.93 -10.57 4.98
C GLU A 58 1.83 -10.70 6.21
N ALA A 59 1.27 -11.16 7.32
CA ALA A 59 2.00 -11.29 8.58
C ALA A 59 3.03 -12.42 8.53
N VAL A 60 2.72 -13.51 7.84
CA VAL A 60 3.57 -14.70 7.76
C VAL A 60 4.60 -14.52 6.65
N CYS A 61 5.89 -14.74 6.95
CA CYS A 61 6.94 -14.67 5.95
C CYS A 61 6.83 -15.82 4.94
N ASP A 62 7.36 -15.63 3.74
CA ASP A 62 7.24 -16.59 2.64
C ASP A 62 7.77 -17.98 3.02
N ARG A 63 8.81 -18.06 3.87
CA ARG A 63 9.34 -19.33 4.40
C ARG A 63 8.29 -20.08 5.22
N CYS A 64 7.61 -19.39 6.12
CA CYS A 64 6.60 -19.99 6.99
C CYS A 64 5.27 -20.21 6.24
N GLY A 65 4.94 -19.36 5.27
CA GLY A 65 3.73 -19.47 4.45
C GLY A 65 3.81 -20.57 3.37
N ARG A 66 5.02 -20.93 2.92
CA ARG A 66 5.24 -22.03 1.98
C ARG A 66 5.22 -23.42 2.61
N ARG A 67 5.16 -23.55 3.95
CA ARG A 67 4.99 -24.88 4.57
C ARG A 67 3.57 -25.36 4.27
N PRO A 68 3.38 -26.42 3.47
CA PRO A 68 2.06 -27.02 3.32
C PRO A 68 1.60 -27.50 4.71
N ARG A 69 0.32 -27.29 5.00
CA ARG A 69 -0.33 -27.90 6.16
C ARG A 69 -0.40 -29.41 5.98
#